data_AF-A0AAV0UUD6-F1
#
_entry.id   AF-A0AAV0UUD6-F1
#
_cell.length_a   1.000
_cell.length_b   1.000
_cell.length_c   1.000
_cell.angle_alpha   90.00
_cell.angle_beta   90.00
_cell.angle_gamma   90.00
#
_symmetry.space_group_name_H-M   'P 1'
#
loop_
_entity.id
_entity.type
_entity.pdbx_description
1 polymer ?
#
loop_
_entity_poly.entity_id
_entity_poly.type
_entity_poly.pdbx_seq_one_letter_code
_entity_poly.pdbx_strand_id
1 'polypeptide(L)'
;MQDFTILYQNQVKCSDFVGERSEKLNWRLLSTFNVSSVVRRGDPAVLEPYALHVTFARLPAPSKDPPTRDAWFLVRIMEHLLFMRANVSNELKFLSQELRQVEKERDVLLLRCHKWKAKVRSGDEQVEKLHRVLQSPG
;
A
#
# COMPACT_ATOMS: atom_id res chain seq x y z
N MET A 1 -14.13 5.79 1.78
CA MET A 1 -15.22 4.95 2.35
C MET A 1 -16.44 4.85 1.43
N GLN A 2 -16.33 5.21 0.14
CA GLN A 2 -17.43 5.11 -0.85
C GLN A 2 -17.30 3.89 -1.79
N ASP A 3 -16.09 3.32 -1.93
CA ASP A 3 -15.86 2.22 -2.88
C ASP A 3 -16.39 0.86 -2.40
N PHE A 4 -16.51 0.65 -1.09
CA PHE A 4 -17.07 -0.59 -0.52
C PHE A 4 -18.58 -0.72 -0.74
N THR A 5 -19.31 0.38 -0.79
CA THR A 5 -20.75 0.39 -1.06
C THR A 5 -21.04 -0.02 -2.51
N ILE A 6 -20.16 0.33 -3.44
CA ILE A 6 -20.29 -0.04 -4.86
C ILE A 6 -20.11 -1.55 -5.04
N LEU A 7 -19.18 -2.18 -4.31
CA LEU A 7 -18.99 -3.63 -4.34
C LEU A 7 -20.19 -4.39 -3.73
N TYR A 8 -20.77 -3.90 -2.64
CA TYR A 8 -21.97 -4.50 -2.04
C TYR A 8 -23.22 -4.30 -2.90
N GLN A 9 -23.42 -3.12 -3.50
CA GLN A 9 -24.55 -2.89 -4.42
C GLN A 9 -24.42 -3.68 -5.72
N ASN A 10 -23.19 -3.89 -6.21
CA ASN A 10 -22.94 -4.76 -7.35
C ASN A 10 -23.12 -6.25 -7.01
N GLN A 11 -22.85 -6.70 -5.78
CA GLN A 11 -23.20 -8.06 -5.33
C GLN A 11 -24.73 -8.27 -5.32
N VAL A 12 -25.51 -7.29 -4.86
CA VAL A 12 -26.98 -7.39 -4.85
C VAL A 12 -27.55 -7.35 -6.28
N LYS A 13 -27.01 -6.51 -7.17
CA LYS A 13 -27.42 -6.50 -8.59
C LYS A 13 -26.96 -7.75 -9.36
N CYS A 14 -25.83 -8.34 -9.02
CA CYS A 14 -25.40 -9.61 -9.60
C CYS A 14 -26.26 -10.78 -9.13
N SER A 15 -26.86 -10.73 -7.93
CA SER A 15 -27.78 -11.78 -7.46
C SER A 15 -28.96 -12.00 -8.43
N ASP A 16 -29.47 -10.93 -9.05
CA ASP A 16 -30.59 -11.02 -10.00
C ASP A 16 -30.14 -11.44 -11.42
N PHE A 17 -28.84 -11.39 -11.72
CA PHE A 17 -28.26 -11.77 -13.02
C PHE A 17 -27.55 -13.14 -13.01
N VAL A 18 -27.30 -13.71 -11.82
CA VAL A 18 -26.51 -14.95 -11.61
C VAL A 18 -27.39 -16.20 -11.52
N GLY A 19 -28.67 -16.10 -11.93
CA GLY A 19 -29.59 -17.24 -11.97
C GLY A 19 -29.15 -18.40 -12.89
N GLU A 20 -28.29 -18.16 -13.88
CA GLU A 20 -28.02 -19.16 -14.93
C GLU A 20 -26.56 -19.63 -15.08
N ARG A 21 -25.56 -19.00 -14.44
CA ARG A 21 -24.14 -19.37 -14.61
C ARG A 21 -23.28 -19.29 -13.34
N SER A 22 -23.78 -19.77 -12.21
CA SER A 22 -22.95 -19.89 -11.00
C SER A 22 -22.27 -21.26 -10.96
N GLU A 23 -20.95 -21.29 -11.13
CA GLU A 23 -20.17 -22.51 -11.04
C GLU A 23 -20.18 -23.06 -9.60
N LYS A 24 -20.16 -24.38 -9.46
CA LYS A 24 -20.04 -25.03 -8.15
C LYS A 24 -18.65 -24.75 -7.57
N LEU A 25 -18.58 -24.57 -6.26
CA LEU A 25 -17.31 -24.38 -5.57
C LEU A 25 -16.37 -25.59 -5.80
N ASN A 26 -15.28 -25.36 -6.54
CA ASN A 26 -14.21 -26.32 -6.74
C ASN A 26 -13.35 -26.49 -5.46
N TRP A 27 -13.73 -27.48 -4.66
CA TRP A 27 -13.00 -27.84 -3.43
C TRP A 27 -11.57 -28.30 -3.68
N ARG A 28 -11.27 -28.90 -4.84
CA ARG A 28 -9.91 -29.35 -5.16
C ARG A 28 -8.98 -28.16 -5.38
N LEU A 29 -9.48 -27.10 -5.99
CA LEU A 29 -8.73 -25.84 -6.09
C LEU A 29 -8.45 -25.32 -4.69
N LEU A 30 -9.48 -25.14 -3.88
CA LEU A 30 -9.36 -24.60 -2.52
C LEU A 30 -8.49 -25.46 -1.59
N SER A 31 -8.49 -26.79 -1.73
CA SER A 31 -7.67 -27.68 -0.90
C SER A 31 -6.18 -27.54 -1.17
N THR A 32 -5.79 -27.01 -2.33
CA THR A 32 -4.39 -26.70 -2.66
C THR A 32 -3.95 -25.34 -2.13
N PHE A 33 -4.89 -24.56 -1.58
CA PHE A 33 -4.60 -23.25 -1.02
C PHE A 33 -3.80 -23.36 0.28
N ASN A 34 -2.55 -22.89 0.25
CA ASN A 34 -1.68 -22.87 1.41
C ASN A 34 -1.47 -21.42 1.89
N VAL A 35 -2.22 -21.05 2.92
CA VAL A 35 -2.19 -19.71 3.56
C VAL A 35 -0.77 -19.32 3.96
N SER A 36 -0.03 -20.23 4.62
CA SER A 36 1.33 -19.95 5.10
C SER A 36 2.28 -19.62 3.95
N SER A 37 2.11 -20.29 2.80
CA SER A 37 2.94 -20.04 1.62
C SER A 37 2.66 -18.70 0.95
N VAL A 38 1.41 -18.23 0.99
CA VAL A 38 0.98 -16.92 0.46
C VAL A 38 1.47 -15.80 1.35
N VAL A 39 1.28 -15.93 2.66
CA VAL A 39 1.75 -14.96 3.65
C VAL A 39 3.27 -14.82 3.60
N ARG A 40 4.01 -15.92 3.49
CA ARG A 40 5.49 -15.89 3.37
C ARG A 40 5.99 -15.29 2.05
N ARG A 41 5.34 -15.60 0.93
CA ARG A 41 5.76 -15.06 -0.38
C ARG A 41 5.41 -13.59 -0.52
N GLY A 42 4.34 -13.13 0.12
CA GLY A 42 3.84 -11.76 -0.02
C GLY A 42 3.36 -11.43 -1.43
N ASP A 43 3.24 -12.42 -2.32
CA ASP A 43 2.78 -12.25 -3.70
C ASP A 43 1.26 -12.46 -3.78
N PRO A 44 0.48 -11.41 -4.04
CA PRO A 44 -0.97 -11.47 -4.07
C PRO A 44 -1.51 -12.01 -5.40
N ALA A 45 -0.71 -12.13 -6.46
CA ALA A 45 -1.14 -12.77 -7.70
C ALA A 45 -1.48 -14.26 -7.47
N VAL A 46 -0.88 -14.86 -6.44
CA VAL A 46 -1.18 -16.23 -6.01
C VAL A 46 -2.62 -16.36 -5.47
N LEU A 47 -3.21 -15.27 -4.97
CA LEU A 47 -4.59 -15.25 -4.46
C LEU A 47 -5.63 -15.05 -5.56
N GLU A 48 -5.24 -14.48 -6.70
CA GLU A 48 -6.15 -14.07 -7.77
C GLU A 48 -7.02 -15.22 -8.31
N PRO A 49 -6.48 -16.43 -8.59
CA PRO A 49 -7.30 -17.55 -9.05
C PRO A 49 -8.34 -18.00 -8.03
N TYR A 50 -7.97 -17.97 -6.74
CA TYR A 50 -8.87 -18.33 -5.65
C TYR A 50 -9.93 -17.25 -5.40
N ALA A 51 -9.56 -15.98 -5.56
CA ALA A 51 -10.43 -14.84 -5.30
C ALA A 51 -11.51 -14.76 -6.39
N LEU A 52 -11.11 -14.91 -7.66
CA LEU A 52 -12.04 -15.00 -8.79
C LEU A 52 -12.98 -16.19 -8.61
N HIS A 53 -12.44 -17.37 -8.30
CA HIS A 53 -13.24 -18.57 -8.09
C HIS A 53 -14.28 -18.41 -6.97
N VAL A 54 -13.88 -17.89 -5.81
CA VAL A 54 -14.80 -17.60 -4.69
C VAL A 54 -15.84 -16.52 -5.05
N THR A 55 -15.46 -15.52 -5.84
CA THR A 55 -16.37 -14.42 -6.24
C THR A 55 -17.50 -14.90 -7.15
N PHE A 56 -17.22 -15.86 -8.03
CA PHE A 56 -18.20 -16.37 -9.01
C PHE A 56 -18.88 -17.68 -8.59
N ALA A 57 -18.33 -18.38 -7.59
CA ALA A 57 -18.90 -19.63 -7.11
C ALA A 57 -20.19 -19.41 -6.30
N ARG A 58 -21.14 -20.35 -6.45
CA ARG A 58 -22.32 -20.39 -5.58
C ARG A 58 -21.89 -20.83 -4.19
N LEU A 59 -21.75 -19.88 -3.27
CA LEU A 59 -21.43 -20.21 -1.89
C LEU A 59 -22.62 -20.93 -1.25
N PRO A 60 -22.40 -22.08 -0.59
CA PRO A 60 -23.45 -22.77 0.13
C PRO A 60 -24.01 -21.86 1.24
N ALA A 61 -25.31 -21.96 1.48
CA ALA A 61 -25.95 -21.27 2.60
C ALA A 61 -25.19 -21.61 3.89
N PRO A 62 -24.97 -20.64 4.79
CA PRO A 62 -24.25 -20.87 6.03
C PRO A 62 -24.93 -22.01 6.80
N SER A 63 -24.21 -23.12 6.96
CA SER A 63 -24.72 -24.34 7.58
C SER A 63 -23.75 -24.82 8.64
N LYS A 64 -24.24 -25.66 9.56
CA LYS A 64 -23.41 -26.31 10.59
C LYS A 64 -22.60 -27.49 10.04
N ASP A 65 -22.78 -27.82 8.76
CA ASP A 65 -22.07 -28.90 8.09
C ASP A 65 -20.58 -28.54 7.92
N PRO A 66 -19.64 -29.38 8.39
CA PRO A 66 -18.21 -29.08 8.39
C PRO A 66 -17.65 -28.56 7.04
N PRO A 67 -17.87 -29.20 5.88
CA PRO A 67 -17.30 -28.71 4.62
C PRO A 67 -17.87 -27.35 4.21
N THR A 68 -19.14 -27.09 4.48
CA THR A 68 -19.77 -25.79 4.20
C THR A 68 -19.20 -24.67 5.08
N ARG A 69 -18.96 -24.96 6.36
CA ARG A 69 -18.31 -24.04 7.30
C ARG A 69 -16.87 -23.72 6.87
N ASP A 70 -16.15 -24.71 6.37
CA ASP A 70 -14.75 -24.56 5.97
C ASP A 70 -14.59 -23.69 4.71
N ALA A 71 -15.55 -23.71 3.77
CA ALA A 71 -15.61 -22.71 2.68
C ALA A 71 -15.72 -21.28 3.20
N TRP A 72 -16.66 -21.03 4.11
CA TRP A 72 -16.85 -19.69 4.66
C TRP A 72 -15.61 -19.19 5.39
N PHE A 73 -14.90 -20.08 6.08
CA PHE A 73 -13.62 -19.75 6.71
C PHE A 73 -12.56 -19.34 5.68
N LEU A 74 -12.46 -20.05 4.56
CA LEU A 74 -11.55 -19.70 3.46
C LEU A 74 -11.90 -18.34 2.84
N VAL A 75 -13.19 -18.05 2.58
CA VAL A 75 -13.63 -16.75 2.07
C VAL A 75 -13.19 -15.63 3.03
N ARG A 76 -13.38 -15.81 4.34
CA ARG A 76 -12.97 -14.82 5.35
C ARG A 76 -11.45 -14.61 5.42
N ILE A 77 -10.66 -15.68 5.31
CA ILE A 77 -9.20 -15.55 5.23
C ILE A 77 -8.81 -14.74 3.98
N MET A 78 -9.43 -15.02 2.85
CA MET A 78 -9.14 -14.33 1.60
C MET A 78 -9.50 -12.84 1.65
N GLU A 79 -10.69 -12.50 2.16
CA GLU A 79 -11.10 -11.10 2.39
C GLU A 79 -10.12 -10.37 3.30
N HIS A 80 -9.69 -11.02 4.39
CA HIS A 80 -8.75 -10.43 5.34
C HIS A 80 -7.38 -10.16 4.70
N LEU A 81 -6.85 -11.11 3.92
CA LEU A 81 -5.58 -10.93 3.21
C LEU A 81 -5.65 -9.81 2.17
N LEU A 82 -6.76 -9.69 1.43
CA LEU A 82 -6.97 -8.61 0.47
C LEU A 82 -7.11 -7.25 1.16
N PHE A 83 -7.82 -7.18 2.29
CA PHE A 83 -7.93 -5.97 3.10
C PHE A 83 -6.56 -5.51 3.64
N MET A 84 -5.80 -6.44 4.23
CA MET A 84 -4.45 -6.15 4.72
C MET A 84 -3.55 -5.61 3.59
N ARG A 85 -3.61 -6.19 2.39
CA ARG A 85 -2.88 -5.68 1.21
C ARG A 85 -3.28 -4.25 0.84
N ALA A 86 -4.58 -3.96 0.78
CA ALA A 86 -5.06 -2.63 0.42
C ALA A 86 -4.55 -1.58 1.41
N ASN A 87 -4.55 -1.89 2.71
CA ASN A 87 -4.03 -1.01 3.74
C ASN A 87 -2.53 -0.83 3.67
N VAL A 88 -1.75 -1.91 3.53
CA VAL A 88 -0.28 -1.83 3.35
C VAL A 88 0.07 -1.00 2.11
N SER A 89 -0.67 -1.14 1.01
CA SER A 89 -0.44 -0.32 -0.18
C SER A 89 -0.73 1.17 0.07
N ASN A 90 -1.71 1.50 0.89
CA ASN A 90 -2.05 2.89 1.19
C ASN A 90 -1.05 3.51 2.17
N GLU A 91 -0.63 2.77 3.20
CA GLU A 91 0.42 3.17 4.12
C GLU A 91 1.76 3.39 3.39
N LEU A 92 2.15 2.48 2.48
CA LEU A 92 3.35 2.66 1.67
C LEU A 92 3.28 3.90 0.77
N LYS A 93 2.11 4.19 0.18
CA LYS A 93 1.91 5.41 -0.61
C LYS A 93 2.05 6.67 0.25
N PHE A 94 1.45 6.66 1.45
CA PHE A 94 1.54 7.74 2.40
C PHE A 94 2.99 8.00 2.84
N LEU A 95 3.69 6.96 3.28
CA LEU A 95 5.11 7.03 3.66
C LEU A 95 6.00 7.51 2.50
N SER A 96 5.71 7.08 1.26
CA SER A 96 6.43 7.57 0.09
C SER A 96 6.19 9.07 -0.17
N GLN A 97 4.99 9.58 0.09
CA GLN A 97 4.69 11.01 -0.01
C GLN A 97 5.39 11.81 1.08
N GLU A 98 5.37 11.33 2.33
CA GLU A 98 6.09 11.96 3.44
C GLU A 98 7.61 12.01 3.18
N LEU A 99 8.19 10.90 2.70
CA LEU A 99 9.61 10.85 2.35
C LEU A 99 9.97 11.94 1.31
N ARG A 100 9.18 12.06 0.24
CA ARG A 100 9.40 13.09 -0.79
C ARG A 100 9.28 14.51 -0.23
N GLN A 101 8.39 14.72 0.75
CA GLN A 101 8.25 16.02 1.39
C GLN A 101 9.49 16.36 2.22
N VAL A 102 9.98 15.42 3.03
CA VAL A 102 11.21 15.59 3.81
C VAL A 102 12.42 15.82 2.90
N GLU A 103 12.52 15.12 1.78
CA GLU A 103 13.60 15.34 0.79
C GLU A 103 13.58 16.75 0.22
N LYS A 104 12.40 17.30 -0.10
CA LYS A 104 12.28 18.70 -0.56
C LYS A 104 12.70 19.70 0.50
N GLU A 105 12.30 19.48 1.75
CA GLU A 105 12.68 20.34 2.88
C GLU A 105 14.19 20.31 3.11
N ARG A 106 14.80 19.11 3.06
CA ARG A 106 16.25 18.93 3.08
C ARG A 106 16.92 19.76 1.97
N ASP A 107 16.43 19.68 0.74
CA ASP A 107 17.05 20.39 -0.39
C ASP A 107 16.96 21.91 -0.24
N VAL A 108 15.84 22.43 0.29
CA VAL A 108 15.68 23.85 0.63
C VAL A 108 16.68 24.27 1.71
N LEU A 109 16.85 23.47 2.75
CA LEU A 109 17.79 23.74 3.84
C LEU A 109 19.24 23.70 3.35
N LEU A 110 19.60 22.74 2.49
CA LEU A 110 20.93 22.65 1.87
C LEU A 110 21.22 23.90 1.04
N LEU A 111 20.28 24.34 0.20
CA LEU A 111 20.44 25.56 -0.60
C LEU A 111 20.66 26.79 0.30
N ARG A 112 19.87 26.93 1.37
CA ARG A 112 20.04 28.01 2.35
C ARG A 112 21.41 27.94 3.04
N CYS A 113 21.85 26.75 3.43
CA CYS A 113 23.16 26.53 4.05
C CYS A 113 24.28 26.96 3.11
N HIS A 114 24.23 26.59 1.82
CA HIS A 114 25.20 27.02 0.82
C HIS A 114 25.24 28.54 0.67
N LYS A 115 24.07 29.20 0.63
CA LYS A 115 23.96 30.66 0.55
C LYS A 115 24.59 31.34 1.76
N TRP A 116 24.31 30.85 2.97
CA TRP A 116 24.90 31.41 4.19
C TRP A 116 26.41 31.17 4.27
N LYS A 117 26.90 29.97 3.92
CA LYS A 117 28.33 29.68 3.82
C LYS A 117 29.05 30.62 2.84
N ALA A 118 28.44 30.92 1.70
CA ALA A 118 29.01 31.86 0.73
C ALA A 118 29.07 33.30 1.29
N LYS A 119 28.03 33.74 2.01
CA LYS A 119 28.03 35.06 2.66
C LYS A 119 29.10 35.19 3.74
N VAL A 120 29.25 34.16 4.58
CA VAL A 120 30.28 34.14 5.64
C VAL A 120 31.67 34.26 5.02
N ARG A 121 31.99 33.44 4.01
CA ARG A 121 33.28 33.54 3.30
C ARG A 121 33.53 34.92 2.72
N SER A 122 32.53 35.52 2.07
CA SER A 122 32.66 36.89 1.55
C SER A 122 32.89 37.91 2.65
N GLY A 123 32.27 37.74 3.82
CA GLY A 123 32.50 38.58 4.99
C GLY A 123 33.93 38.41 5.53
N ASP A 124 34.40 37.18 5.67
CA ASP A 124 35.76 36.87 6.11
C ASP A 124 36.81 37.50 5.19
N GLU A 125 36.62 37.40 3.86
CA GLU A 125 37.48 38.03 2.87
C GLU A 125 37.52 39.57 2.99
N GLN A 126 36.38 40.19 3.31
CA GLN A 126 36.31 41.65 3.54
C GLN A 126 37.01 42.05 4.82
N VAL A 127 36.84 41.28 5.90
CA VAL A 127 37.51 41.48 7.18
C VAL A 127 39.02 41.34 7.02
N GLU A 128 39.49 40.32 6.30
CA GLU A 128 40.91 40.14 6.01
C GLU A 128 41.50 41.32 5.24
N LYS A 129 40.80 41.81 4.21
CA LYS A 129 41.22 42.98 3.44
C LYS A 129 41.34 44.22 4.33
N LEU A 130 40.36 44.48 5.19
CA LEU A 130 40.39 45.59 6.12
C LEU A 130 41.56 45.48 7.10
N HIS A 131 41.78 44.29 7.64
CA HIS A 131 42.89 44.01 8.56
C HIS A 131 44.25 44.30 7.92
N ARG A 132 44.46 43.89 6.65
CA ARG A 132 45.69 44.20 5.90
C ARG A 132 45.91 45.70 5.71
N VAL A 133 44.84 46.46 5.43
CA VAL A 133 44.92 47.93 5.28
C VAL A 133 45.32 48.59 6.60
N LEU A 134 44.71 48.17 7.71
CA LEU A 134 45.01 48.71 9.04
C LEU A 134 46.41 48.34 9.55
N GLN A 135 46.96 47.20 9.11
CA GLN A 135 48.30 46.75 9.50
C GLN A 135 49.43 47.27 8.61
N SER A 136 49.12 47.90 7.47
CA SER A 136 50.14 48.50 6.61
C SER A 136 50.54 49.86 7.18
N PRO A 137 51.77 50.05 7.69
CA PRO A 137 52.19 51.35 8.22
C PRO A 137 52.32 52.33 7.05
N GLY A 138 51.58 53.44 7.14
CA GLY A 138 51.77 54.60 6.27
C GLY A 138 53.04 55.36 6.61
#